data_AF-A0A6A4EIA7-F1
#
_entry.id   AF-A0A6A4EIA7-F1
#
_cell.length_a   1.000
_cell.length_b   1.000
_cell.length_c   1.000
_cell.angle_alpha   90.00
_cell.angle_beta   90.00
_cell.angle_gamma   90.00
#
_symmetry.space_group_name_H-M   'P 1'
#
loop_
_entity.id
_entity.type
_entity.pdbx_description
1 polymer ?
#
loop_
_entity_poly.entity_id
_entity_poly.type
_entity_poly.pdbx_seq_one_letter_code
_entity_poly.pdbx_strand_id
1 'polypeptide(L)'
;MVNVVVNFDPTYSNQKYDRIELRGQSIQYEGRTEDECYRYLSKLSTGTYWRPECVDFPFVDAVVVCEATLRGSGMKEKIVACISTTVGDKKVFQPDIWRKLNKALDKSGSISTSDPRVFVVVGPDASTCKRVTLVDAPSPDEFMVCCFDPLKLPRKPALPF
;
A
#
# COMPACT_ATOMS: atom_id res chain seq x y z
N MET A 1 -12.35 11.48 -3.50
CA MET A 1 -11.62 11.85 -2.28
C MET A 1 -10.14 11.61 -2.54
N VAL A 2 -9.24 12.55 -2.20
CA VAL A 2 -7.79 12.34 -2.31
C VAL A 2 -7.26 12.06 -0.91
N ASN A 3 -6.70 10.87 -0.71
CA ASN A 3 -6.07 10.50 0.54
C ASN A 3 -4.58 10.70 0.41
N VAL A 4 -3.97 11.36 1.39
CA VAL A 4 -2.53 11.64 1.38
C VAL A 4 -1.90 10.89 2.53
N VAL A 5 -0.86 10.15 2.19
CA VAL A 5 -0.05 9.40 3.13
C VAL A 5 1.30 10.11 3.21
N VAL A 6 1.69 10.53 4.41
CA VAL A 6 2.89 11.35 4.64
C VAL A 6 3.90 10.56 5.45
N ASN A 7 5.17 10.70 5.08
CA ASN A 7 6.27 10.17 5.87
C ASN A 7 6.29 10.84 7.24
N PHE A 8 6.11 10.08 8.31
CA PHE A 8 6.03 10.67 9.65
C PHE A 8 7.39 10.73 10.35
N ASP A 9 8.30 9.81 10.04
CA ASP A 9 9.58 9.74 10.71
C ASP A 9 10.75 9.61 9.71
N PRO A 10 11.43 10.73 9.40
CA PRO A 10 12.56 10.74 8.49
C PRO A 10 13.80 10.05 9.07
N THR A 11 13.80 9.68 10.35
CA THR A 11 14.92 9.01 11.04
C THR A 11 14.88 7.49 10.92
N TYR A 12 13.75 6.90 10.50
CA TYR A 12 13.74 5.58 9.85
C TYR A 12 14.38 5.75 8.46
N SER A 13 15.71 5.81 8.44
CA SER A 13 16.54 6.16 7.29
C SER A 13 16.20 5.35 6.02
N ASN A 14 16.25 6.04 4.86
CA ASN A 14 16.13 5.53 3.48
C ASN A 14 14.72 5.31 2.90
N GLN A 15 13.73 6.14 3.25
CA GLN A 15 12.47 6.13 2.50
C GLN A 15 12.54 7.12 1.33
N LYS A 16 12.48 6.57 0.11
CA LYS A 16 12.59 7.28 -1.19
C LYS A 16 11.59 8.43 -1.38
N TYR A 17 10.46 8.41 -0.68
CA TYR A 17 9.34 9.35 -0.85
C TYR A 17 9.03 10.13 0.43
N ASP A 18 8.67 11.41 0.26
CA ASP A 18 8.15 12.26 1.34
C ASP A 18 6.63 12.11 1.50
N ARG A 19 5.94 11.86 0.39
CA ARG A 19 4.47 11.85 0.32
C ARG A 19 3.99 10.92 -0.79
N ILE A 20 2.89 10.20 -0.53
CA ILE A 20 2.15 9.41 -1.51
C ILE A 20 0.72 9.97 -1.61
N GLU A 21 0.27 10.28 -2.83
CA GLU A 21 -1.08 10.77 -3.11
C GLU A 21 -1.97 9.66 -3.63
N LEU A 22 -2.76 9.06 -2.75
CA LEU A 22 -3.75 8.06 -3.11
C LEU A 22 -4.95 8.74 -3.76
N ARG A 23 -4.88 8.85 -5.08
CA ARG A 23 -5.99 9.27 -5.95
C ARG A 23 -6.53 8.02 -6.62
N GLY A 24 -7.72 7.58 -6.23
CA GLY A 24 -8.29 6.34 -6.77
C GLY A 24 -9.80 6.33 -6.78
N GLN A 25 -10.41 5.96 -7.90
CA GLN A 25 -11.76 5.41 -7.89
C GLN A 25 -11.69 3.98 -7.36
N SER A 26 -12.52 3.66 -6.37
CA SER A 26 -12.63 2.29 -5.86
C SER A 26 -13.16 1.37 -6.96
N ILE A 27 -12.40 0.32 -7.26
CA ILE A 27 -12.93 -0.79 -8.02
C ILE A 27 -13.64 -1.70 -7.02
N GLN A 28 -14.96 -1.79 -7.12
CA GLN A 28 -15.73 -2.78 -6.37
C GLN A 28 -15.33 -4.18 -6.85
N TYR A 29 -15.03 -5.06 -5.89
CA TYR A 29 -14.62 -6.43 -6.14
C TYR A 29 -15.50 -7.38 -5.31
N GLU A 30 -15.98 -8.44 -5.95
CA GLU A 30 -16.88 -9.45 -5.36
C GLU A 30 -16.24 -10.84 -5.22
N GLY A 31 -14.98 -11.02 -5.62
CA GLY A 31 -14.37 -12.35 -5.59
C GLY A 31 -14.05 -12.80 -4.16
N ARG A 32 -14.08 -14.12 -3.96
CA ARG A 32 -14.17 -14.75 -2.64
C ARG A 32 -12.93 -15.57 -2.28
N THR A 33 -11.93 -15.61 -3.16
CA THR A 33 -10.69 -16.38 -2.96
C THR A 33 -9.43 -15.53 -3.18
N GLU A 34 -8.30 -15.97 -2.60
CA GLU A 34 -6.98 -15.34 -2.78
C GLU A 34 -6.53 -15.34 -4.25
N ASP A 35 -6.76 -16.44 -4.98
CA ASP A 35 -6.39 -16.54 -6.40
C ASP A 35 -7.19 -15.57 -7.28
N GLU A 36 -8.47 -15.37 -7.00
CA GLU A 36 -9.30 -14.38 -7.68
C GLU A 36 -8.80 -12.96 -7.39
N CYS A 37 -8.34 -12.69 -6.16
CA CYS A 37 -7.74 -11.41 -5.79
C CYS A 37 -6.52 -11.12 -6.65
N TYR A 38 -5.60 -12.09 -6.80
CA TYR A 38 -4.41 -11.92 -7.63
C TYR A 38 -4.74 -11.70 -9.11
N ARG A 39 -5.75 -12.39 -9.66
CA ARG A 39 -6.17 -12.17 -11.05
C ARG A 39 -6.70 -10.75 -11.25
N TYR A 40 -7.40 -10.19 -10.28
CA TYR A 40 -7.97 -8.84 -10.37
C TYR A 40 -6.94 -7.72 -10.35
N LEU A 41 -5.76 -7.94 -9.76
CA LEU A 41 -4.66 -6.97 -9.82
C LEU A 41 -4.25 -6.62 -11.27
N SER A 42 -4.44 -7.55 -12.22
CA SER A 42 -4.19 -7.30 -13.65
C SER A 42 -5.12 -6.22 -14.26
N LYS A 43 -6.25 -5.92 -13.60
CA LYS A 43 -7.21 -4.90 -14.05
C LYS A 43 -6.91 -3.51 -13.47
N LEU A 44 -5.91 -3.36 -12.61
CA LEU A 44 -5.52 -2.08 -12.04
C LEU A 44 -4.94 -1.15 -13.11
N SER A 45 -5.53 0.04 -13.25
CA SER A 45 -5.03 1.12 -14.10
C SER A 45 -4.71 2.37 -13.26
N THR A 46 -4.09 3.37 -13.87
CA THR A 46 -3.76 4.64 -13.20
C THR A 46 -5.02 5.26 -12.60
N GLY A 47 -4.95 5.65 -11.31
CA GLY A 47 -6.11 6.25 -10.63
C GLY A 47 -7.17 5.24 -10.20
N THR A 48 -6.82 3.96 -10.12
CA THR A 48 -7.69 2.92 -9.56
C THR A 48 -7.20 2.43 -8.21
N TYR A 49 -8.16 2.03 -7.37
CA TYR A 49 -7.95 1.52 -6.03
C TYR A 49 -8.54 0.13 -5.94
N TRP A 50 -7.71 -0.88 -5.65
CA TRP A 50 -8.18 -2.23 -5.35
C TRP A 50 -8.12 -2.50 -3.86
N ARG A 51 -9.20 -3.10 -3.35
CA ARG A 51 -9.34 -3.51 -1.96
C ARG A 51 -9.95 -4.92 -1.90
N PRO A 52 -9.30 -5.88 -1.24
CA PRO A 52 -9.89 -7.18 -0.97
C PRO A 52 -10.91 -7.06 0.19
N GLU A 53 -12.15 -6.64 -0.11
CA GLU A 53 -13.19 -6.51 0.91
C GLU A 53 -13.77 -7.87 1.37
N CYS A 54 -13.76 -8.87 0.48
CA CYS A 54 -14.41 -10.17 0.71
C CYS A 54 -13.46 -11.32 1.09
N VAL A 55 -12.16 -11.06 1.19
CA VAL A 55 -11.13 -12.06 1.52
C VAL A 55 -10.18 -11.45 2.54
N ASP A 56 -9.79 -12.21 3.57
CA ASP A 56 -8.63 -11.86 4.38
C ASP A 56 -7.37 -12.12 3.55
N PHE A 57 -7.07 -11.17 2.68
CA PHE A 57 -5.88 -11.18 1.87
C PHE A 57 -4.68 -10.91 2.78
N PRO A 58 -3.63 -11.75 2.77
CA PRO A 58 -2.55 -11.63 3.75
C PRO A 58 -1.87 -10.26 3.69
N PHE A 59 -1.84 -9.57 4.84
CA PHE A 59 -1.18 -8.29 5.19
C PHE A 59 -1.28 -7.09 4.22
N VAL A 60 -1.90 -7.20 3.05
CA VAL A 60 -2.15 -6.08 2.12
C VAL A 60 -3.63 -5.73 2.16
N ASP A 61 -3.93 -4.55 2.65
CA ASP A 61 -5.29 -4.02 2.76
C ASP A 61 -5.76 -3.31 1.49
N ALA A 62 -4.85 -2.83 0.65
CA ALA A 62 -5.18 -2.25 -0.65
C ALA A 62 -3.97 -2.17 -1.57
N VAL A 63 -4.21 -2.08 -2.88
CA VAL A 63 -3.19 -1.77 -3.90
C VAL A 63 -3.66 -0.60 -4.75
N VAL A 64 -2.78 0.39 -4.95
CA VAL A 64 -3.12 1.67 -5.59
C VAL A 64 -2.03 2.08 -6.57
N VAL A 65 -2.41 2.41 -7.80
CA VAL A 65 -1.51 3.04 -8.78
C VAL A 65 -1.63 4.56 -8.65
N CYS A 66 -0.59 5.22 -8.14
CA CYS A 66 -0.66 6.60 -7.66
C CYS A 66 0.62 7.41 -7.91
N GLU A 67 0.61 8.70 -7.55
CA GLU A 67 1.78 9.56 -7.59
C GLU A 67 2.44 9.62 -6.21
N ALA A 68 3.78 9.60 -6.20
CA ALA A 68 4.57 9.85 -5.01
C ALA A 68 5.59 10.97 -5.26
N THR A 69 5.82 11.79 -4.23
CA THR A 69 6.79 12.88 -4.25
C THR A 69 8.12 12.37 -3.71
N LEU A 70 9.14 12.42 -4.57
CA LEU A 70 10.51 12.06 -4.26
C LEU A 70 11.08 12.95 -3.15
N ARG A 71 11.77 12.32 -2.22
CA ARG A 71 12.38 13.00 -1.08
C ARG A 71 13.39 14.05 -1.54
N GLY A 72 13.25 15.28 -1.03
CA GLY A 72 14.21 16.36 -1.22
C GLY A 72 14.26 16.99 -2.62
N SER A 73 13.61 16.42 -3.63
CA SER A 73 13.54 17.00 -4.98
C SER A 73 12.18 17.63 -5.31
N GLY A 74 11.12 17.21 -4.61
CA GLY A 74 9.75 17.63 -4.91
C GLY A 74 9.19 17.08 -6.23
N MET A 75 10.00 16.32 -6.98
CA MET A 75 9.56 15.68 -8.22
C MET A 75 8.55 14.58 -7.92
N LYS A 76 7.59 14.40 -8.82
CA LYS A 76 6.58 13.35 -8.72
C LYS A 76 6.91 12.22 -9.68
N GLU A 77 6.73 10.98 -9.22
CA GLU A 77 6.75 9.80 -10.09
C GLU A 77 5.53 8.91 -9.83
N LYS A 78 5.17 8.13 -10.84
CA LYS A 78 4.12 7.13 -10.74
C LYS A 78 4.66 5.91 -10.00
N ILE A 79 3.91 5.40 -9.02
CA ILE A 79 4.25 4.21 -8.24
C ILE A 79 3.05 3.27 -8.09
N VAL A 80 3.33 2.03 -7.67
CA VAL A 80 2.33 1.09 -7.16
C VAL A 80 2.50 0.97 -5.65
N ALA A 81 1.57 1.55 -4.89
CA ALA A 81 1.55 1.49 -3.44
C ALA A 81 0.71 0.31 -2.96
N CYS A 82 1.33 -0.60 -2.20
CA CYS A 82 0.68 -1.72 -1.56
C CYS A 82 0.51 -1.39 -0.08
N ILE A 83 -0.72 -1.09 0.33
CA ILE A 83 -1.05 -0.51 1.62
C ILE A 83 -1.32 -1.62 2.63
N SER A 84 -0.76 -1.44 3.81
CA SER A 84 -0.90 -2.33 4.95
C SER A 84 -1.18 -1.52 6.22
N THR A 85 -2.40 -1.56 6.71
CA THR A 85 -2.85 -0.84 7.89
C THR A 85 -2.46 -1.57 9.18
N THR A 86 -2.10 -0.83 10.23
CA THR A 86 -1.75 -1.40 11.53
C THR A 86 -2.23 -0.52 12.67
N VAL A 87 -2.70 -1.16 13.74
CA VAL A 87 -2.93 -0.51 15.05
C VAL A 87 -1.94 -0.98 16.12
N GLY A 88 -1.12 -1.99 15.79
CA GLY A 88 -0.08 -2.53 16.66
C GLY A 88 1.28 -1.89 16.39
N ASP A 89 2.19 -2.11 17.34
CA ASP A 89 3.59 -1.69 17.30
C ASP A 89 4.50 -2.65 16.52
N LYS A 90 4.00 -3.82 16.13
CA LYS A 90 4.75 -4.81 15.37
C LYS A 90 3.95 -5.28 14.16
N LYS A 91 4.60 -5.32 13.00
CA LYS A 91 4.07 -5.91 11.77
C LYS A 91 5.12 -6.81 11.15
N VAL A 92 4.73 -7.99 10.67
CA VAL A 92 5.63 -8.93 10.00
C VAL A 92 5.40 -8.83 8.49
N PHE A 93 6.43 -8.47 7.75
CA PHE A 93 6.42 -8.50 6.30
C PHE A 93 6.47 -9.95 5.81
N GLN A 94 5.76 -10.27 4.73
CA GLN A 94 5.77 -11.63 4.15
C GLN A 94 6.37 -11.61 2.75
N PRO A 95 7.68 -11.92 2.60
CA PRO A 95 8.39 -11.85 1.32
C PRO A 95 7.78 -12.73 0.22
N ASP A 96 7.26 -13.90 0.57
CA ASP A 96 6.68 -14.83 -0.40
C ASP A 96 5.40 -14.30 -1.02
N ILE A 97 4.54 -13.69 -0.21
CA ILE A 97 3.31 -13.05 -0.67
C ILE A 97 3.64 -11.78 -1.45
N TRP A 98 4.63 -10.99 -1.03
CA TRP A 98 5.12 -9.84 -1.78
C TRP A 98 5.57 -10.26 -3.19
N ARG A 99 6.33 -11.36 -3.29
CA ARG A 99 6.76 -11.93 -4.56
C ARG A 99 5.58 -12.39 -5.43
N LYS A 100 4.56 -13.03 -4.85
CA LYS A 100 3.34 -13.42 -5.57
C LYS A 100 2.56 -12.20 -6.07
N LEU A 101 2.44 -11.16 -5.23
CA LEU A 101 1.78 -9.89 -5.56
C LEU A 101 2.48 -9.21 -6.75
N ASN A 102 3.79 -9.08 -6.69
CA ASN A 102 4.60 -8.51 -7.75
C ASN A 102 4.41 -9.27 -9.07
N LYS A 103 4.46 -10.61 -9.04
CA LYS A 103 4.20 -11.44 -10.22
C LYS A 103 2.79 -11.27 -10.79
N ALA A 104 1.80 -10.97 -9.96
CA ALA A 104 0.44 -10.70 -10.42
C ALA A 104 0.31 -9.31 -11.04
N LEU A 105 0.98 -8.31 -10.45
CA LEU A 105 1.05 -6.94 -10.98
C LEU A 105 1.82 -6.90 -12.31
N ASP A 106 2.88 -7.70 -12.47
CA ASP A 106 3.64 -7.84 -13.73
C ASP A 106 2.77 -8.33 -14.90
N LYS A 107 1.63 -8.98 -14.63
CA LYS A 107 0.69 -9.44 -15.65
C LYS A 107 -0.32 -8.36 -16.07
N SER A 108 -0.34 -7.21 -15.38
CA SER A 108 -1.19 -6.09 -15.75
C SER A 108 -0.65 -5.41 -17.02
N GLY A 109 -1.52 -5.16 -18.00
CA GLY A 109 -1.14 -4.39 -19.18
C GLY A 109 -0.99 -2.88 -18.91
N SER A 110 -1.49 -2.39 -17.77
CA SER A 110 -1.55 -0.96 -17.42
C SER A 110 -0.53 -0.52 -16.36
N ILE A 111 0.19 -1.47 -15.77
CA ILE A 111 1.28 -1.21 -14.82
C ILE A 111 2.58 -1.59 -15.52
N SER A 112 3.51 -0.64 -15.64
CA SER A 112 4.82 -0.95 -16.20
C SER A 112 5.61 -1.79 -15.22
N THR A 113 6.40 -2.74 -15.71
CA THR A 113 7.39 -3.46 -14.89
C THR A 113 8.46 -2.53 -14.32
N SER A 114 8.62 -1.34 -14.91
CA SER A 114 9.50 -0.28 -14.42
C SER A 114 8.86 0.62 -13.36
N ASP A 115 7.55 0.54 -13.12
CA ASP A 115 6.88 1.37 -12.12
C ASP A 115 7.34 0.91 -10.70
N PRO A 116 7.94 1.79 -9.88
CA PRO A 116 8.38 1.43 -8.53
C PRO A 116 7.23 0.89 -7.68
N ARG A 117 7.52 -0.17 -6.93
CA ARG A 117 6.55 -0.81 -6.03
C ARG A 117 6.97 -0.54 -4.60
N VAL A 118 6.04 -0.01 -3.82
CA VAL A 118 6.31 0.43 -2.45
C VAL A 118 5.34 -0.26 -1.52
N PHE A 119 5.87 -0.96 -0.53
CA PHE A 119 5.10 -1.49 0.56
C PHE A 119 4.89 -0.39 1.62
N VAL A 120 3.64 0.03 1.81
CA VAL A 120 3.31 1.17 2.66
C VAL A 120 2.60 0.69 3.92
N VAL A 121 3.26 0.79 5.08
CA VAL A 121 2.65 0.51 6.38
C VAL A 121 2.00 1.79 6.90
N VAL A 122 0.75 1.68 7.33
CA VAL A 122 -0.12 2.82 7.58
C VAL A 122 -0.73 2.72 8.97
N GLY A 123 -0.35 3.62 9.88
CA GLY A 123 -0.85 3.69 11.27
C GLY A 123 -1.93 4.78 11.47
N PRO A 124 -2.84 4.62 12.45
CA PRO A 124 -3.94 5.56 12.70
C PRO A 124 -3.47 6.94 13.18
N ASP A 125 -2.27 7.04 13.75
CA ASP A 125 -1.72 8.26 14.31
C ASP A 125 -0.19 8.23 14.35
N ALA A 126 0.39 9.42 14.50
CA ALA A 126 1.80 9.70 14.73
C ALA A 126 2.48 8.75 15.73
N SER A 127 1.87 8.56 16.90
CA SER A 127 2.44 7.77 17.99
C SER A 127 2.51 6.29 17.63
N THR A 128 1.51 5.77 16.92
CA THR A 128 1.50 4.41 16.42
C THR A 128 2.60 4.23 15.37
N CYS A 129 2.70 5.10 14.37
CA CYS A 129 3.73 4.98 13.32
C CYS A 129 5.16 5.03 13.88
N LYS A 130 5.41 5.84 14.92
CA LYS A 130 6.71 5.93 15.61
C LYS A 130 7.13 4.65 16.34
N ARG A 131 6.17 3.82 16.73
CA ARG A 131 6.45 2.58 17.46
C ARG A 131 6.45 1.37 16.53
N VAL A 132 5.85 1.49 15.35
CA VAL A 132 5.74 0.39 14.39
C VAL A 132 7.12 -0.09 13.98
N THR A 133 7.34 -1.38 14.23
CA THR A 133 8.49 -2.14 13.75
C THR A 133 8.02 -3.11 12.68
N LEU A 134 8.56 -2.97 11.47
CA LEU A 134 8.35 -3.92 10.38
C LEU A 134 9.44 -5.00 10.47
N VAL A 135 9.05 -6.21 10.89
CA VAL A 135 9.92 -7.39 10.92
C VAL A 135 10.04 -7.97 9.52
N ASP A 136 11.23 -8.46 9.18
CA ASP A 136 11.57 -8.98 7.85
C ASP A 136 11.33 -7.97 6.72
N ALA A 137 11.47 -6.68 7.03
CA ALA A 137 11.25 -5.58 6.10
C ALA A 137 12.04 -5.79 4.78
N PRO A 138 11.45 -5.41 3.63
CA PRO A 138 12.18 -5.42 2.37
C PRO A 138 13.27 -4.34 2.38
N SER A 139 13.98 -4.18 1.25
CA SER A 139 14.97 -3.10 1.11
C SER A 139 14.36 -1.74 1.49
N PRO A 140 15.08 -0.83 2.16
CA PRO A 140 14.54 0.49 2.55
C PRO A 140 13.91 1.28 1.40
N ASP A 141 14.39 1.11 0.16
CA ASP A 141 13.82 1.76 -1.02
C ASP A 141 12.47 1.17 -1.48
N GLU A 142 12.11 -0.01 -0.96
CA GLU A 142 10.90 -0.77 -1.31
C GLU A 142 9.79 -0.67 -0.25
N PHE A 143 10.04 -0.04 0.91
CA PHE A 143 8.99 0.17 1.91
C PHE A 143 8.95 1.59 2.49
N MET A 144 7.80 1.93 3.04
CA MET A 144 7.53 3.20 3.67
C MET A 144 6.62 2.99 4.89
N VAL A 145 6.88 3.69 5.98
CA VAL A 145 6.02 3.70 7.18
C VAL A 145 5.44 5.10 7.32
N CYS A 146 4.11 5.17 7.38
CA CYS A 146 3.40 6.42 7.25
C CYS A 146 2.23 6.51 8.22
N CYS A 147 1.86 7.75 8.52
CA CYS A 147 0.59 8.03 9.18
C CYS A 147 -0.41 8.59 8.18
N PHE A 148 -1.68 8.39 8.50
CA PHE A 148 -2.79 8.97 7.74
C PHE A 148 -3.85 9.47 8.71
N ASP A 149 -4.72 10.33 8.21
CA ASP A 149 -5.93 10.73 8.92
C ASP A 149 -6.97 9.59 8.82
N PRO A 150 -7.33 8.91 9.92
CA PRO A 150 -8.19 7.73 9.93
C PRO A 150 -9.64 8.00 9.50
N LEU A 151 -10.03 9.26 9.28
CA LEU A 151 -11.31 9.64 8.68
C LEU A 151 -11.30 9.58 7.15
N LYS A 152 -10.13 9.40 6.53
CA LYS A 152 -9.95 9.57 5.08
C LYS A 152 -9.83 8.26 4.31
N LEU A 153 -9.35 7.18 4.92
CA LEU A 153 -9.31 5.86 4.29
C LEU A 153 -10.61 5.10 4.59
N PRO A 154 -11.30 4.51 3.60
CA PRO A 154 -12.45 3.65 3.86
C PRO A 154 -12.03 2.55 4.84
N ARG A 155 -12.67 2.46 6.00
CA ARG A 155 -12.40 1.37 6.96
C ARG A 155 -12.91 0.05 6.40
N LYS A 156 -12.28 -1.07 6.75
CA LYS A 156 -12.84 -2.38 6.40
C LYS A 156 -14.08 -2.49 7.28
N PRO A 157 -15.28 -2.78 6.74
CA PRO A 157 -16.38 -3.16 7.59
C PRO A 157 -15.89 -4.30 8.48
N ALA A 158 -16.15 -4.23 9.79
CA ALA A 158 -15.91 -5.38 10.64
C ALA A 158 -16.71 -6.54 10.03
N LEU A 159 -16.04 -7.63 9.67
CA LEU A 159 -16.74 -8.81 9.20
C LEU A 159 -17.70 -9.25 10.32
N PRO A 160 -19.00 -9.43 10.05
CA PRO A 160 -19.88 -10.01 11.04
C PRO A 160 -19.39 -11.44 11.31
N PHE A 161 -19.16 -11.73 12.60
CA PHE A 161 -18.83 -13.06 13.10
C PHE A 161 -19.93 -14.06 12.77
#